data_AF-A0A2V9KNB9-F1
#
_entry.id   AF-A0A2V9KNB9-F1
#
_cell.length_a   1.000
_cell.length_b   1.000
_cell.length_c   1.000
_cell.angle_alpha   90.00
_cell.angle_beta   90.00
_cell.angle_gamma   90.00
#
_symmetry.space_group_name_H-M   'P 1'
#
loop_
_entity.id
_entity.type
_entity.pdbx_description
1 polymer ?
#
loop_
_entity_poly.entity_id
_entity_poly.type
_entity_poly.pdbx_seq_one_letter_code
_entity_poly.pdbx_strand_id
1 'polypeptide(L)'
;MKKSVALFFLAAAMAVGLASFRASAQEAAPENPAAHPENRWDGRVMRINTDVSTLDVRKGHIPRTVHFDSNTKWTKTADKKVVDIS
;
A
#
# COMPACT_ATOMS: atom_id res chain seq x y z
N MET A 1 10.47 -50.80 -3.43
CA MET A 1 9.51 -49.74 -3.03
C MET A 1 10.16 -48.56 -2.30
N LYS A 2 11.16 -48.73 -1.42
CA LYS A 2 11.77 -47.60 -0.67
C LYS A 2 12.57 -46.61 -1.54
N LYS A 3 13.31 -47.10 -2.55
CA LYS A 3 14.12 -46.28 -3.46
C LYS A 3 13.28 -45.43 -4.42
N SER A 4 12.13 -45.94 -4.86
CA SER A 4 11.19 -45.22 -5.75
C SER A 4 10.51 -44.05 -5.06
N VAL A 5 10.22 -44.17 -3.75
CA VAL A 5 9.64 -43.09 -2.95
C VAL A 5 10.66 -41.97 -2.73
N ALA A 6 11.93 -42.31 -2.45
CA ALA A 6 13.00 -41.32 -2.28
C ALA A 6 13.29 -40.53 -3.58
N LEU A 7 13.26 -41.20 -4.74
CA LEU A 7 13.39 -40.55 -6.05
C LEU A 7 12.23 -39.59 -6.36
N PHE A 8 11.02 -39.93 -5.92
CA PHE A 8 9.84 -39.08 -6.09
C PHE A 8 9.95 -37.80 -5.25
N PHE A 9 10.41 -37.89 -4.00
CA PHE A 9 10.61 -36.72 -3.14
C PHE A 9 11.75 -35.82 -3.61
N LEU A 10 12.84 -36.38 -4.15
CA LEU A 10 13.95 -35.59 -4.70
C LEU A 10 13.56 -34.84 -5.98
N ALA A 11 12.78 -35.47 -6.87
CA ALA A 11 12.25 -34.81 -8.06
C ALA A 11 11.23 -33.70 -7.71
N ALA A 12 10.40 -33.91 -6.69
CA ALA A 12 9.47 -32.89 -6.20
C ALA A 12 10.20 -31.68 -5.59
N ALA A 13 11.30 -31.89 -4.85
CA ALA A 13 12.08 -30.81 -4.27
C ALA A 13 12.80 -29.95 -5.34
N MET A 14 13.31 -30.56 -6.41
CA MET A 14 13.93 -29.83 -7.54
C MET A 14 12.91 -28.99 -8.33
N ALA A 15 11.68 -29.49 -8.53
CA ALA A 15 10.63 -28.75 -9.22
C ALA A 15 10.18 -27.49 -8.45
N VAL A 16 10.14 -27.57 -7.11
CA VAL A 16 9.76 -26.44 -6.25
C VAL A 16 10.91 -25.44 -6.06
N GLY A 17 12.16 -25.92 -6.02
CA GLY A 17 13.34 -25.06 -5.86
C GLY A 17 13.65 -24.18 -7.09
N LEU A 18 13.37 -24.67 -8.30
CA LEU A 18 13.58 -23.89 -9.54
C LEU A 18 12.49 -22.84 -9.79
N ALA A 19 11.29 -23.03 -9.26
CA ALA A 19 10.18 -22.09 -9.40
C ALA A 19 10.31 -20.86 -8.48
N SER A 20 11.08 -20.96 -7.40
CA SER A 20 11.24 -19.88 -6.41
C SER A 20 12.38 -18.90 -6.74
N PHE A 21 13.25 -19.21 -7.69
CA PHE A 21 14.42 -18.38 -8.04
C PHE A 21 14.17 -17.25 -9.05
N ARG A 22 12.94 -17.09 -9.56
CA ARG A 22 12.60 -16.08 -10.58
C ARG A 22 11.85 -14.85 -10.02
N ALA A 23 11.63 -14.78 -8.72
CA ALA A 23 10.90 -13.67 -8.08
C ALA A 23 11.82 -12.64 -7.39
N SER A 24 13.12 -12.63 -7.72
CA SER A 24 14.02 -11.55 -7.33
C SER A 24 14.08 -10.48 -8.44
N ALA A 25 13.74 -9.25 -8.05
CA ALA A 25 13.95 -7.99 -8.76
C ALA A 25 13.08 -7.77 -10.02
N GLN A 26 11.78 -7.54 -9.81
CA GLN A 26 11.09 -6.54 -10.63
C GLN A 26 11.49 -5.18 -10.04
N GLU A 27 12.54 -4.58 -10.59
CA GLU A 27 12.80 -3.16 -10.38
C GLU A 27 11.59 -2.42 -10.95
N ALA A 28 10.76 -1.89 -10.06
CA ALA A 28 9.58 -1.14 -10.44
C ALA A 28 10.06 0.07 -11.24
N ALA A 29 9.82 0.04 -12.55
CA ALA A 29 9.89 1.22 -13.39
C ALA A 29 9.08 2.34 -12.73
N PRO A 30 9.50 3.62 -12.81
CA PRO A 30 8.81 4.71 -12.14
C PRO A 30 7.37 4.78 -12.65
N GLU A 31 6.43 4.30 -11.84
CA GLU A 31 5.02 4.43 -12.10
C GLU A 31 4.69 5.92 -12.15
N ASN A 32 4.05 6.32 -13.25
CA ASN A 32 3.55 7.66 -13.41
C ASN A 32 2.48 7.89 -12.31
N PRO A 33 2.72 8.77 -11.30
CA PRO A 33 1.91 8.82 -10.08
C PRO A 33 0.47 9.33 -10.29
N ALA A 34 0.09 9.62 -11.53
CA ALA A 34 -1.22 10.15 -11.90
C ALA A 34 -2.31 9.08 -12.11
N ALA A 35 -1.99 7.78 -12.04
CA ALA A 35 -2.88 6.73 -12.55
C ALA A 35 -3.56 5.81 -11.50
N HIS A 36 -3.36 6.03 -10.19
CA HIS A 36 -3.99 5.18 -9.15
C HIS A 36 -4.91 5.97 -8.21
N PRO A 37 -6.16 6.24 -8.61
CA PRO A 37 -7.15 6.86 -7.73
C PRO A 37 -7.60 5.93 -6.58
N GLU A 38 -7.28 4.63 -6.62
CA GLU A 38 -7.75 3.63 -5.64
C GLU A 38 -7.34 3.93 -4.18
N ASN A 39 -6.20 4.59 -3.97
CA ASN A 39 -5.67 4.86 -2.62
C ASN A 39 -6.05 6.25 -2.07
N ARG A 40 -6.74 7.08 -2.85
CA ARG A 40 -7.13 8.42 -2.43
C ARG A 40 -8.53 8.39 -1.80
N TRP A 41 -8.61 8.71 -0.51
CA TRP A 41 -9.89 8.92 0.16
C TRP A 41 -10.32 10.39 0.06
N ASP A 42 -11.57 10.62 -0.34
CA ASP A 42 -12.24 11.92 -0.28
C ASP A 42 -13.35 11.91 0.78
N GLY A 43 -13.45 12.98 1.57
CA GLY A 43 -14.47 13.10 2.61
C GLY A 43 -14.46 14.47 3.29
N ARG A 44 -15.47 14.73 4.12
CA ARG A 44 -15.55 15.92 4.98
C ARG A 44 -14.91 15.63 6.34
N VAL A 45 -14.07 16.54 6.82
CA VAL A 45 -13.54 16.50 8.20
C VAL A 45 -14.68 16.74 9.19
N MET A 46 -14.84 15.82 10.14
CA MET A 46 -15.87 15.87 11.17
C MET A 46 -15.28 16.31 12.52
N ARG A 47 -14.08 15.82 12.86
CA ARG A 47 -13.38 16.14 14.11
C ARG A 47 -11.88 16.04 13.90
N ILE A 48 -11.14 16.92 14.58
CA ILE A 48 -9.69 16.85 14.72
C ILE A 48 -9.40 16.64 16.21
N ASN A 49 -8.65 15.59 16.54
CA ASN A 49 -8.18 15.33 17.89
C ASN A 49 -6.65 15.38 17.89
N THR A 50 -6.11 16.45 18.47
CA THR A 50 -4.67 16.71 18.51
C THR A 50 -3.94 15.85 19.56
N ASP A 51 -4.63 15.43 20.62
CA ASP A 51 -4.01 14.70 21.73
C ASP A 51 -3.53 13.30 21.30
N VAL A 52 -4.29 12.67 20.39
CA VAL A 52 -3.97 11.36 19.81
C VAL A 52 -3.60 11.42 18.33
N SER A 53 -3.46 12.65 17.79
CA SER A 53 -3.14 12.92 16.38
C SER A 53 -4.04 12.16 15.39
N THR A 54 -5.36 12.35 15.54
CA THR A 54 -6.37 11.75 14.66
C THR A 54 -7.34 12.74 14.05
N LEU A 55 -7.84 12.39 12.87
CA LEU A 55 -8.81 13.15 12.09
C LEU A 55 -9.95 12.23 11.68
N ASP A 56 -11.16 12.48 12.16
CA ASP A 56 -12.34 11.74 11.72
C ASP A 56 -12.89 12.39 10.46
N VAL A 57 -13.00 11.61 9.39
CA VAL A 57 -13.53 12.02 8.08
C VAL A 57 -14.74 11.19 7.70
N ARG A 58 -15.66 11.78 6.94
CA ARG A 58 -16.88 11.12 6.49
C ARG A 58 -17.13 11.30 5.00
N LYS A 59 -17.40 10.21 4.29
CA LYS A 59 -17.94 10.20 2.92
C LYS A 59 -19.35 9.64 2.94
N GLY A 60 -20.36 10.50 2.80
CA GLY A 60 -21.76 10.08 2.97
C GLY A 60 -22.02 9.55 4.38
N HIS A 61 -22.31 8.25 4.50
CA HIS A 61 -22.53 7.57 5.80
C HIS A 61 -21.32 6.75 6.28
N ILE A 62 -20.19 6.76 5.55
CA ILE A 62 -19.01 5.96 5.88
C ILE A 62 -18.01 6.82 6.66
N PRO A 63 -17.83 6.60 7.97
CA PRO A 63 -16.78 7.24 8.75
C PRO A 63 -15.42 6.55 8.53
N ARG A 64 -14.34 7.31 8.63
CA ARG A 64 -12.97 6.82 8.76
C ARG A 64 -12.19 7.70 9.73
N THR A 65 -11.26 7.09 10.45
CA THR A 65 -10.30 7.81 11.28
C THR A 65 -8.94 7.78 10.59
N VAL A 66 -8.34 8.94 10.41
CA VAL A 66 -7.02 9.12 9.81
C VAL A 66 -6.05 9.49 10.93
N HIS A 67 -5.02 8.68 11.13
CA HIS A 67 -3.91 9.03 12.01
C HIS A 67 -2.92 9.91 11.25
N PHE A 68 -2.41 10.95 11.90
CA PHE A 68 -1.37 11.81 11.36
C PHE A 68 -0.20 11.91 12.33
N ASP A 69 0.94 12.33 11.82
CA ASP A 69 2.19 12.47 12.54
C ASP A 69 3.02 13.61 11.94
N SER A 70 4.27 13.77 12.39
CA SER A 70 5.20 14.77 11.87
C SER A 70 5.59 14.58 10.40
N ASN A 71 5.39 13.39 9.84
CA ASN A 71 5.69 13.08 8.44
C ASN A 71 4.48 13.35 7.52
N THR A 72 3.32 13.69 8.10
CA THR A 72 2.10 13.97 7.37
C THR A 72 2.19 15.33 6.69
N LYS A 73 2.13 15.35 5.36
CA LYS A 73 2.15 16.58 4.55
C LYS A 73 0.73 17.09 4.30
N TRP A 74 0.50 18.35 4.65
CA TRP A 74 -0.77 19.02 4.40
C TRP A 74 -0.65 19.86 3.14
N THR A 75 -1.57 19.68 2.20
CA THR A 75 -1.56 20.43 0.95
C THR A 75 -2.94 20.97 0.60
N LYS A 76 -2.96 22.06 -0.16
CA LYS A 76 -4.17 22.66 -0.72
C LYS A 76 -4.02 22.81 -2.23
N THR A 77 -5.09 22.50 -2.97
CA THR A 77 -5.15 22.85 -4.39
C THR A 77 -5.61 24.30 -4.53
N ALA A 78 -4.76 25.15 -5.10
CA ALA A 78 -5.05 26.54 -5.46
C ALA A 78 -4.60 26.78 -6.91
N ASP A 79 -5.43 27.41 -7.74
CA ASP A 79 -5.11 27.73 -9.14
C ASP A 79 -4.55 26.54 -9.95
N LYS A 80 -5.15 25.35 -9.76
CA LYS A 80 -4.74 24.07 -10.38
C LYS A 80 -3.35 23.56 -9.96
N LYS A 81 -2.73 24.16 -8.94
CA LYS A 81 -1.46 23.73 -8.36
C LYS A 81 -1.66 23.20 -6.95
N VAL A 82 -0.84 22.22 -6.57
CA VAL A 82 -0.77 21.72 -5.19
C VAL A 82 0.24 22.58 -4.45
N VAL A 83 -0.18 23.17 -3.32
CA VAL A 83 0.62 24.04 -2.47
C VAL A 83 0.70 23.39 -1.09
N ASP A 84 1.90 23.34 -0.50
CA ASP A 84 2.11 22.92 0.88
C ASP A 84 1.55 23.97 1.86
N ILE A 85 0.88 23.52 2.92
CA ILE A 85 0.26 24.38 3.94
C ILE A 85 0.66 24.00 5.36
N SER A 86 1.70 23.17 5.52
CA SER A 86 2.30 22.86 6.82
C SER A 86 3.14 23.99 7.39
#